data_AF-A0A401X1J7-F1
#
_entry.id   AF-A0A401X1J7-F1
#
_cell.length_a   1.000
_cell.length_b   1.000
_cell.length_c   1.000
_cell.angle_alpha   90.00
_cell.angle_beta   90.00
_cell.angle_gamma   90.00
#
_symmetry.space_group_name_H-M   'P 1'
#
loop_
_entity.id
_entity.type
_entity.pdbx_description
1 polymer ?
#
loop_
_entity_poly.entity_id
_entity_poly.type
_entity_poly.pdbx_seq_one_letter_code
_entity_poly.pdbx_strand_id
1 'polypeptide(L)'
;MNAITQHQGHVPAVQSVPDHIRQAAFDLQQGALSPATWKAYRSDWRAFLEWCDRQTVQAIPASPETVAAYIASQMHRGRKAASIARSIAAISCAHETAGHLPPGKTKIVQNALASVRRTIGTAQTKKAPATADKIAAMLALCPDTVKGKRDRAILSLGFAGAFRIGGA
;
A
#
# COMPACT_ATOMS: atom_id res chain seq x y z
N MET A 1 12.32 16.65 -67.01
CA MET A 1 10.84 16.63 -67.02
C MET A 1 10.36 16.00 -65.72
N ASN A 2 9.61 16.77 -64.91
CA ASN A 2 9.15 16.40 -63.57
C ASN A 2 7.87 15.56 -63.59
N ALA A 3 7.80 14.54 -62.74
CA ALA A 3 6.58 14.08 -62.07
C ALA A 3 6.95 13.09 -60.95
N ILE A 4 7.22 13.59 -59.74
CA ILE A 4 7.21 12.77 -58.51
C ILE A 4 5.92 13.11 -57.78
N THR A 5 4.99 12.16 -57.83
CA THR A 5 3.68 12.18 -57.19
C THR A 5 3.82 12.38 -55.68
N GLN A 6 3.14 13.39 -55.16
CA GLN A 6 2.96 13.63 -53.73
C GLN A 6 2.18 12.45 -53.11
N HIS A 7 2.82 11.67 -52.25
CA HIS A 7 2.12 10.78 -51.33
C HIS A 7 1.98 11.51 -49.98
N GLN A 8 0.88 12.24 -49.81
CA GLN A 8 0.48 12.74 -48.50
C GLN A 8 0.09 11.54 -47.63
N GLY A 9 0.92 11.22 -46.64
CA GLY A 9 0.54 10.34 -45.54
C GLY A 9 -0.40 11.08 -44.60
N HIS A 10 -1.70 10.83 -44.73
CA HIS A 10 -2.68 11.18 -43.72
C HIS A 10 -2.34 10.40 -42.44
N VAL A 11 -1.69 11.04 -41.48
CA VAL A 11 -1.58 10.52 -40.11
C VAL A 11 -3.00 10.54 -39.57
N PRO A 12 -3.64 9.38 -39.29
CA PRO A 12 -4.99 9.40 -38.73
C PRO A 12 -4.91 10.11 -37.38
N ALA A 13 -5.81 11.07 -37.18
CA ALA A 13 -5.94 11.83 -35.94
C ALA A 13 -5.91 10.86 -34.75
N VAL A 14 -4.96 11.05 -33.84
CA VAL A 14 -4.95 10.38 -32.53
C VAL A 14 -6.30 10.69 -31.90
N GLN A 15 -7.22 9.73 -31.94
CA GLN A 15 -8.55 9.89 -31.36
C GLN A 15 -8.38 10.12 -29.86
N SER A 16 -8.62 11.35 -29.41
CA SER A 16 -8.60 11.70 -28.00
C SER A 16 -9.75 10.97 -27.31
N VAL A 17 -9.41 10.04 -26.41
CA VAL A 17 -10.39 9.34 -25.59
C VAL A 17 -11.31 10.36 -24.90
N PRO A 18 -12.65 10.24 -24.99
CA PRO A 18 -13.58 11.17 -24.35
C PRO A 18 -13.36 11.28 -22.83
N ASP A 19 -13.50 12.49 -22.26
CA ASP A 19 -13.14 12.74 -20.85
C ASP A 19 -13.93 11.89 -19.84
N HIS A 20 -15.18 11.55 -20.11
CA HIS A 20 -15.96 10.65 -19.24
C HIS A 20 -15.40 9.22 -19.20
N ILE A 21 -14.81 8.74 -20.30
CA ILE A 21 -14.12 7.44 -20.35
C ILE A 21 -12.77 7.52 -19.62
N ARG A 22 -12.06 8.65 -19.73
CA ARG A 22 -10.83 8.89 -18.97
C ARG A 22 -11.10 8.95 -17.47
N GLN A 23 -12.19 9.61 -17.07
CA GLN A 23 -12.64 9.68 -15.69
C GLN A 23 -13.04 8.30 -15.16
N ALA A 24 -13.82 7.52 -15.93
CA ALA A 24 -14.16 6.15 -15.56
C ALA A 24 -12.91 5.25 -15.42
N ALA A 25 -11.92 5.40 -16.30
CA ALA A 25 -10.65 4.67 -16.20
C ALA A 25 -9.87 5.06 -14.93
N PHE A 26 -9.85 6.34 -14.57
CA PHE A 26 -9.24 6.82 -13.33
C PHE A 26 -9.97 6.30 -12.09
N ASP A 27 -11.30 6.28 -12.12
CA ASP A 27 -12.14 5.76 -11.04
C ASP A 27 -11.98 4.24 -10.88
N LEU A 28 -11.85 3.49 -11.99
CA LEU A 28 -11.54 2.06 -11.97
C LEU A 28 -10.14 1.78 -11.40
N GLN A 29 -9.15 2.60 -11.75
CA GLN A 29 -7.79 2.51 -11.19
C GLN A 29 -7.78 2.78 -9.68
N GLN A 30 -8.57 3.75 -9.19
CA GLN A 30 -8.70 4.01 -7.76
C GLN A 30 -9.55 2.96 -7.03
N GLY A 31 -10.61 2.46 -7.67
CA GLY A 31 -11.51 1.44 -7.13
C GLY A 31 -10.91 0.02 -7.08
N ALA A 32 -9.79 -0.22 -7.76
CA ALA A 32 -9.09 -1.50 -7.73
C ALA A 32 -8.50 -1.85 -6.35
N LEU A 33 -8.33 -0.86 -5.47
CA LEU A 33 -7.80 -1.04 -4.12
C LEU A 33 -8.87 -0.71 -3.08
N SER A 34 -8.90 -1.47 -1.98
CA SER A 34 -9.76 -1.10 -0.84
C SER A 34 -9.37 0.29 -0.31
N PRO A 35 -10.33 1.09 0.23
CA PRO A 35 -10.02 2.41 0.79
C PRO A 35 -8.91 2.37 1.86
N ALA A 36 -8.91 1.31 2.68
CA ALA A 36 -7.87 1.07 3.67
C ALA A 36 -6.49 0.82 3.04
N THR A 37 -6.42 0.05 1.94
CA THR A 37 -5.18 -0.20 1.21
C THR A 37 -4.66 1.08 0.56
N TRP A 38 -5.53 1.89 -0.04
CA TRP A 38 -5.17 3.16 -0.65
C TRP A 38 -4.62 4.16 0.37
N LYS A 39 -5.27 4.28 1.55
CA LYS A 39 -4.79 5.10 2.66
C LYS A 39 -3.40 4.65 3.14
N ALA A 40 -3.20 3.34 3.27
CA ALA A 40 -1.91 2.75 3.58
C ALA A 40 -0.84 3.10 2.53
N TYR A 41 -1.15 2.94 1.24
CA TYR A 41 -0.20 3.22 0.15
C TYR A 41 0.17 4.70 0.09
N ARG A 42 -0.80 5.60 0.26
CA ARG A 42 -0.55 7.05 0.32
C ARG A 42 0.39 7.42 1.47
N SER A 43 0.18 6.82 2.65
CA SER A 43 1.07 7.04 3.79
C SER A 43 2.48 6.51 3.52
N ASP A 44 2.58 5.32 2.93
CA ASP A 44 3.88 4.71 2.61
C ASP A 44 4.63 5.50 1.52
N TRP A 45 3.90 6.04 0.52
CA TRP A 45 4.46 6.89 -0.53
C TRP A 45 5.01 8.21 0.03
N ARG A 46 4.25 8.89 0.90
CA ARG A 46 4.74 10.10 1.59
C ARG A 46 6.01 9.84 2.38
N ALA A 47 6.07 8.74 3.13
CA ALA A 47 7.26 8.37 3.89
C ALA A 47 8.49 8.12 2.99
N PHE A 48 8.28 7.62 1.77
CA PHE A 48 9.34 7.48 0.78
C PHE A 48 9.77 8.84 0.20
N LEU A 49 8.84 9.72 -0.17
CA LEU A 49 9.14 11.08 -0.64
C LEU A 49 10.01 11.85 0.37
N GLU A 50 9.62 11.84 1.64
CA GLU A 50 10.38 12.48 2.71
C GLU A 50 11.78 11.87 2.89
N TRP A 51 11.92 10.56 2.66
CA TRP A 51 13.23 9.92 2.70
C TRP A 51 14.09 10.33 1.51
N CYS A 52 13.52 10.36 0.31
CA CYS A 52 14.20 10.81 -0.90
C CYS A 52 14.71 12.25 -0.76
N ASP A 53 13.87 13.15 -0.23
CA ASP A 53 14.23 14.54 0.04
C ASP A 53 15.44 14.64 0.99
N ARG A 54 15.40 13.93 2.13
CA ARG A 54 16.53 13.89 3.08
C ARG A 54 17.81 13.31 2.51
N GLN A 55 17.72 12.39 1.54
CA GLN A 55 18.89 11.79 0.90
C GLN A 55 19.31 12.55 -0.38
N THR A 56 18.57 13.60 -0.76
CA THR A 56 18.79 14.36 -2.01
C THR A 56 18.79 13.43 -3.24
N VAL A 57 17.84 12.49 -3.29
CA VAL A 57 17.67 11.55 -4.41
C VAL A 57 16.30 11.71 -5.04
N GLN A 58 16.20 11.38 -6.33
CA GLN A 58 14.96 11.50 -7.08
C GLN A 58 13.96 10.39 -6.68
N ALA A 59 12.72 10.79 -6.39
CA ALA A 59 11.67 9.85 -6.00
C ALA A 59 10.90 9.25 -7.19
N ILE A 60 10.85 9.96 -8.34
CA ILE A 60 10.21 9.46 -9.54
C ILE A 60 10.86 10.01 -10.84
N PRO A 61 11.26 9.14 -11.78
CA PRO A 61 11.52 7.71 -11.57
C PRO A 61 12.65 7.51 -10.55
N ALA A 62 12.41 6.71 -9.52
CA ALA A 62 13.45 6.27 -8.60
C ALA A 62 14.26 5.13 -9.24
N SER A 63 15.58 5.18 -9.08
CA SER A 63 16.42 4.06 -9.50
C SER A 63 16.18 2.82 -8.63
N PRO A 64 16.37 1.60 -9.16
CA PRO A 64 16.29 0.37 -8.38
C PRO A 64 17.23 0.38 -7.16
N GLU A 65 18.41 0.99 -7.28
CA GLU A 65 19.41 1.16 -6.22
C GLU A 65 18.89 2.08 -5.12
N THR A 66 18.21 3.18 -5.49
CA THR A 66 17.57 4.11 -4.54
C THR A 66 16.52 3.38 -3.69
N VAL A 67 15.71 2.53 -4.32
CA VAL A 67 14.70 1.73 -3.62
C VAL A 67 15.34 0.66 -2.74
N ALA A 68 16.44 0.03 -3.18
CA ALA A 68 17.20 -0.92 -2.36
C ALA A 68 17.82 -0.24 -1.12
N ALA A 69 18.38 0.96 -1.27
CA ALA A 69 18.89 1.77 -0.17
C ALA A 69 17.78 2.16 0.82
N TYR A 70 16.60 2.53 0.30
CA TYR A 70 15.43 2.76 1.13
C TYR A 70 15.05 1.51 1.93
N ILE A 71 15.00 0.32 1.31
CA ILE A 71 14.72 -0.95 2.01
C ILE A 71 15.69 -1.17 3.17
N ALA A 72 16.99 -0.99 2.92
CA ALA A 72 18.02 -1.14 3.95
C ALA A 72 17.80 -0.14 5.11
N SER A 73 17.53 1.13 4.81
CA SER A 73 17.26 2.15 5.83
C SER A 73 16.04 1.80 6.70
N GLN A 74 14.97 1.27 6.10
CA GLN A 74 13.76 0.89 6.83
C GLN A 74 13.98 -0.36 7.68
N MET A 75 14.82 -1.29 7.22
CA MET A 75 15.27 -2.43 8.02
C MET A 75 16.09 -1.98 9.23
N HIS A 76 17.05 -1.07 9.07
CA HIS A 76 17.84 -0.53 10.19
C HIS A 76 16.98 0.21 11.23
N ARG A 77 15.87 0.82 10.79
CA ARG A 77 14.86 1.43 11.67
C ARG A 77 13.94 0.40 12.36
N GLY A 78 14.18 -0.89 12.20
CA GLY A 78 13.40 -1.96 12.83
C GLY A 78 11.99 -2.15 12.25
N ARG A 79 11.73 -1.69 11.01
CA ARG A 79 10.40 -1.89 10.40
C ARG A 79 10.19 -3.36 10.05
N LYS A 80 8.97 -3.85 10.30
CA LYS A 80 8.58 -5.25 9.98
C LYS A 80 8.68 -5.51 8.47
N ALA A 81 9.09 -6.72 8.09
CA ALA A 81 9.23 -7.13 6.69
C ALA A 81 7.95 -6.90 5.86
N ALA A 82 6.77 -7.18 6.42
CA ALA A 82 5.49 -6.94 5.76
C ALA A 82 5.21 -5.45 5.51
N SER A 83 5.60 -4.57 6.43
CA SER A 83 5.46 -3.11 6.26
C SER A 83 6.42 -2.58 5.19
N ILE A 84 7.65 -3.10 5.14
CA ILE A 84 8.62 -2.75 4.10
C ILE A 84 8.10 -3.19 2.73
N ALA A 85 7.65 -4.44 2.59
CA ALA A 85 7.09 -4.96 1.35
C ALA A 85 5.87 -4.14 0.85
N ARG A 86 4.96 -3.75 1.76
CA ARG A 86 3.83 -2.88 1.44
C ARG A 86 4.29 -1.50 0.95
N SER A 87 5.32 -0.95 1.57
CA SER A 87 5.91 0.31 1.11
C SER A 87 6.48 0.21 -0.30
N ILE A 88 7.08 -0.93 -0.68
CA ILE A 88 7.57 -1.16 -2.05
C ILE A 88 6.42 -1.33 -3.06
N ALA A 89 5.32 -1.95 -2.65
CA ALA A 89 4.12 -2.01 -3.48
C ALA A 89 3.53 -0.61 -3.73
N ALA A 90 3.50 0.25 -2.70
CA ALA A 90 3.07 1.64 -2.84
C ALA A 90 3.97 2.45 -3.79
N ILE A 91 5.30 2.29 -3.69
CA ILE A 91 6.26 2.93 -4.60
C ILE A 91 6.05 2.43 -6.04
N SER A 92 5.84 1.12 -6.22
CA SER A 92 5.60 0.52 -7.54
C SER A 92 4.31 1.05 -8.16
N CYS A 93 3.24 1.12 -7.36
CA CYS A 93 1.96 1.70 -7.77
C CYS A 93 2.12 3.17 -8.18
N ALA A 94 2.85 3.98 -7.41
CA ALA A 94 3.10 5.38 -7.77
C ALA A 94 3.86 5.53 -9.11
N HIS A 95 4.83 4.65 -9.39
CA HIS A 95 5.54 4.63 -10.67
C HIS A 95 4.62 4.23 -11.81
N GLU A 96 3.83 3.18 -11.65
CA GLU A 96 2.85 2.73 -12.66
C GLU A 96 1.82 3.82 -12.97
N THR A 97 1.29 4.50 -11.95
CA THR A 97 0.35 5.63 -12.13
C THR A 97 1.00 6.83 -12.84
N ALA A 98 2.31 7.04 -12.65
CA ALA A 98 3.05 8.09 -13.35
C ALA A 98 3.57 7.67 -14.75
N GLY A 99 3.26 6.45 -15.21
CA GLY A 99 3.70 5.95 -16.51
C GLY A 99 5.15 5.45 -16.56
N HIS A 100 5.77 5.19 -15.40
CA HIS A 100 7.13 4.65 -15.30
C HIS A 100 7.13 3.16 -14.97
N LEU A 101 8.23 2.48 -15.34
CA LEU A 101 8.44 1.09 -14.95
C LEU A 101 8.61 1.00 -13.42
N PRO A 102 7.87 0.13 -12.72
CA PRO A 102 7.95 0.01 -11.27
C PRO A 102 9.29 -0.58 -10.82
N PRO A 103 10.08 0.13 -10.00
CA PRO A 103 11.37 -0.36 -9.53
C PRO A 103 11.24 -1.60 -8.64
N GLY A 104 10.08 -1.81 -8.02
CA GLY A 104 9.78 -2.97 -7.19
C GLY A 104 9.91 -4.32 -7.91
N LYS A 105 9.74 -4.36 -9.24
CA LYS A 105 9.84 -5.61 -10.03
C LYS A 105 11.28 -5.99 -10.41
N THR A 106 12.26 -5.12 -10.14
CA THR A 106 13.66 -5.37 -10.49
C THR A 106 14.33 -6.40 -9.58
N LYS A 107 15.33 -7.12 -10.11
CA LYS A 107 16.00 -8.20 -9.37
C LYS A 107 16.69 -7.69 -8.09
N ILE A 108 17.30 -6.50 -8.13
CA ILE A 108 17.96 -5.90 -6.98
C ILE A 108 16.98 -5.65 -5.83
N VAL A 109 15.80 -5.09 -6.12
CA VAL A 109 14.76 -4.82 -5.11
C VAL A 109 14.15 -6.11 -4.58
N GLN A 110 13.89 -7.09 -5.44
CA GLN A 110 13.38 -8.40 -5.04
C GLN A 110 14.37 -9.15 -4.14
N ASN A 111 15.66 -9.12 -4.48
CA ASN A 111 16.71 -9.72 -3.65
C ASN A 111 16.83 -9.02 -2.28
N ALA A 112 16.73 -7.69 -2.24
CA ALA A 112 16.73 -6.92 -0.99
C ALA A 112 15.53 -7.30 -0.10
N LEU A 113 14.33 -7.37 -0.66
CA LEU A 113 13.13 -7.84 0.06
C LEU A 113 13.27 -9.28 0.56
N ALA A 114 13.87 -10.17 -0.22
CA ALA A 114 14.14 -11.54 0.21
C ALA A 114 15.13 -11.57 1.39
N SER A 115 16.17 -10.73 1.35
CA SER A 115 17.12 -10.57 2.45
C SER A 115 16.43 -10.10 3.73
N VAL A 116 15.63 -9.04 3.66
CA VAL A 116 14.85 -8.51 4.79
C VAL A 116 13.98 -9.59 5.45
N ARG A 117 13.30 -10.43 4.65
CA ARG A 117 12.46 -11.52 5.18
C ARG A 117 13.27 -12.57 5.93
N ARG A 118 14.50 -12.87 5.47
CA ARG A 118 15.40 -13.80 6.15
C ARG A 118 15.97 -13.21 7.43
N THR A 119 16.36 -11.93 7.42
CA THR A 119 17.01 -11.27 8.56
C THR A 119 16.04 -10.96 9.70
N ILE A 120 14.85 -10.41 9.39
CA ILE A 120 13.89 -9.98 10.42
C ILE A 120 12.95 -11.12 10.84
N GLY A 121 12.81 -12.15 10.01
CA GLY A 121 11.78 -13.17 10.16
C GLY A 121 10.39 -12.66 9.76
N THR A 122 9.51 -13.59 9.38
CA THR A 122 8.13 -13.30 8.92
C THR A 122 7.08 -13.64 9.97
N ALA A 123 7.49 -14.16 11.13
CA ALA A 123 6.57 -14.55 12.19
C ALA A 123 5.75 -13.34 12.65
N GLN A 124 4.46 -13.34 12.33
CA GLN A 124 3.56 -12.36 12.90
C GLN A 124 3.47 -12.62 14.40
N THR A 125 3.75 -11.59 15.21
CA THR A 125 3.44 -11.62 16.64
C THR A 125 1.93 -11.80 16.80
N LYS A 126 1.48 -13.05 17.00
CA LYS A 126 0.09 -13.35 17.30
C LYS A 126 -0.22 -12.73 18.65
N LYS A 127 -1.22 -11.86 18.73
CA LYS A 127 -1.74 -11.43 20.03
C LYS A 127 -2.30 -12.65 20.75
N ALA A 128 -2.10 -12.73 22.07
CA ALA A 128 -2.68 -13.80 22.86
C ALA A 128 -4.20 -13.87 22.60
N PRO A 129 -4.78 -15.07 22.42
CA PRO A 129 -6.21 -15.20 22.20
C PRO A 129 -6.98 -14.57 23.37
N ALA A 130 -8.07 -13.88 23.03
CA ALA A 130 -9.11 -13.57 23.99
C ALA A 130 -9.87 -14.86 24.26
N THR A 131 -9.50 -15.58 25.32
CA THR A 131 -10.17 -16.81 25.75
C THR A 131 -11.49 -16.47 26.45
N ALA A 132 -12.40 -17.44 26.53
CA ALA A 132 -13.69 -17.27 27.23
C ALA A 132 -13.49 -16.74 28.66
N ASP A 133 -12.52 -17.27 29.40
CA ASP A 133 -12.22 -16.83 30.77
C ASP A 133 -11.78 -15.37 30.85
N LYS A 134 -10.97 -14.91 29.89
CA LYS A 134 -10.54 -13.51 29.83
C LYS A 134 -11.70 -12.58 29.51
N ILE A 135 -12.60 -13.00 28.64
CA ILE A 135 -13.82 -12.25 28.32
C ILE A 135 -14.75 -12.21 29.53
N ALA A 136 -14.96 -13.32 30.22
CA ALA A 136 -15.75 -13.37 31.45
C ALA A 136 -15.21 -12.43 32.53
N ALA A 137 -13.89 -12.41 32.72
CA ALA A 137 -13.22 -11.48 33.64
C ALA A 137 -13.42 -10.01 33.25
N MET A 138 -13.32 -9.68 31.95
CA MET A 138 -13.58 -8.32 31.45
C MET A 138 -15.04 -7.88 31.64
N LEU A 139 -15.99 -8.79 31.40
CA LEU A 139 -17.42 -8.51 31.58
C LEU A 139 -17.77 -8.25 33.05
N ALA A 140 -17.12 -8.95 33.99
CA ALA A 140 -17.32 -8.77 35.42
C ALA A 140 -16.85 -7.39 35.93
N LEU A 141 -15.89 -6.76 35.24
CA LEU A 141 -15.38 -5.42 35.58
C LEU A 141 -16.22 -4.27 35.01
N CYS A 142 -17.19 -4.57 34.14
CA CYS A 142 -18.01 -3.53 33.52
C CYS A 142 -19.08 -3.02 34.51
N PRO A 143 -19.08 -1.72 34.85
CA PRO A 143 -20.02 -1.15 35.83
C PRO A 143 -21.45 -1.14 35.30
N ASP A 144 -22.44 -1.10 36.20
CA ASP A 144 -23.86 -1.01 35.82
C ASP A 144 -24.28 0.42 35.45
N THR A 145 -23.62 0.96 34.43
CA THR A 145 -23.90 2.26 33.83
C THR A 145 -24.25 2.06 32.35
N VAL A 146 -24.83 3.08 31.70
CA VAL A 146 -25.10 3.04 30.26
C VAL A 146 -23.83 2.71 29.45
N LYS A 147 -22.69 3.31 29.82
CA LYS A 147 -21.39 3.02 29.20
C LYS A 147 -20.95 1.57 29.45
N GLY A 148 -21.06 1.08 30.68
CA GLY A 148 -20.70 -0.30 31.01
C GLY A 148 -21.59 -1.35 30.35
N LYS A 149 -22.89 -1.11 30.20
CA LYS A 149 -23.81 -1.97 29.43
C LYS A 149 -23.42 -2.03 27.95
N ARG A 150 -23.05 -0.90 27.36
CA ARG A 150 -22.52 -0.84 25.98
C ARG A 150 -21.24 -1.64 25.84
N ASP A 151 -20.28 -1.45 26.75
CA ASP A 151 -18.99 -2.12 26.67
C ASP A 151 -19.16 -3.65 26.85
N ARG A 152 -20.06 -4.09 27.75
CA ARG A 152 -20.48 -5.50 27.85
C ARG A 152 -21.06 -6.03 26.55
N ALA A 153 -21.97 -5.30 25.92
CA ALA A 153 -22.58 -5.72 24.66
C ALA A 153 -21.52 -5.86 23.55
N ILE A 154 -20.60 -4.90 23.43
CA ILE A 154 -19.50 -4.94 22.44
C ILE A 154 -18.59 -6.13 22.69
N LEU A 155 -18.17 -6.37 23.95
CA LEU A 155 -17.28 -7.48 24.31
C LEU A 155 -17.94 -8.84 24.04
N SER A 156 -19.18 -9.03 24.49
CA SER A 156 -19.92 -10.28 24.30
C SER A 156 -20.18 -10.57 22.83
N LEU A 157 -20.65 -9.56 22.07
CA LEU A 157 -20.97 -9.72 20.65
C LEU A 157 -19.70 -9.93 19.81
N GLY A 158 -18.63 -9.19 20.10
CA GLY A 158 -17.34 -9.34 19.43
C GLY A 158 -16.72 -10.71 19.67
N PHE A 159 -16.83 -11.25 20.88
CA PHE A 159 -16.35 -12.60 21.21
C PHE A 159 -17.19 -13.70 20.55
N ALA A 160 -18.52 -13.65 20.69
CA ALA A 160 -19.41 -14.67 20.14
C ALA A 160 -19.41 -14.69 18.60
N GLY A 161 -19.29 -13.51 17.96
CA GLY A 161 -19.33 -13.38 16.50
C GLY A 161 -17.97 -13.44 15.80
N ALA A 162 -16.86 -13.47 16.53
CA ALA A 162 -15.50 -13.36 15.98
C ALA A 162 -15.32 -12.16 15.01
N PHE A 163 -16.05 -11.07 15.27
CA PHE A 163 -16.05 -9.91 14.38
C PHE A 163 -14.77 -9.09 14.54
N ARG A 164 -14.24 -8.63 13.40
CA ARG A 164 -13.12 -7.68 13.36
C ARG A 164 -13.67 -6.27 13.26
N ILE A 165 -13.00 -5.28 13.88
CA ILE A 165 -13.35 -3.88 13.65
C ILE A 165 -13.08 -3.53 12.18
N GLY A 166 -14.10 -3.07 11.46
CA GLY A 166 -13.92 -2.53 10.12
C GLY A 166 -13.29 -1.14 10.23
N GLY A 167 -12.12 -0.95 9.64
CA GLY A 167 -11.56 0.39 9.49
C GLY A 167 -12.28 1.10 8.34
N ALA A 168 -13.03 2.16 8.67
CA ALA A 168 -13.48 3.15 7.69
C ALA A 168 -12.32 4.06 7.28
#